data_AF-A0A3M3X290-F1
#
_entry.id   AF-A0A3M3X290-F1
#
_cell.length_a   1.000
_cell.length_b   1.000
_cell.length_c   1.000
_cell.angle_alpha   90.00
_cell.angle_beta   90.00
_cell.angle_gamma   90.00
#
_symmetry.space_group_name_H-M   'P 1'
#
loop_
_entity.id
_entity.type
_entity.pdbx_description
1 polymer ?
#
loop_
_entity_poly.entity_id
_entity_poly.type
_entity_poly.pdbx_seq_one_letter_code
_entity_poly.pdbx_strand_id
1 'polypeptide(L)'
;MLTTVIGHQQDKGWIIVDAGWMAMSRDRGTQRQCEDFGYGQVCSETGEWIDGARVTGANQEHGIITLATGSQADITARFPIGSRLRILPNHACATGAQFPDYHACDAEGAIHTWSRLHGW
;
A
#
# COMPACT_ATOMS: atom_id res chain seq x y z
N MET A 1 2.79 -5.29 0.84
CA MET A 1 3.97 -4.76 0.09
C MET A 1 4.54 -3.54 0.81
N LEU A 2 5.79 -3.16 0.55
CA LEU A 2 6.43 -1.94 1.07
C LEU A 2 6.34 -0.83 0.02
N THR A 3 6.11 0.42 0.43
CA THR A 3 5.99 1.57 -0.47
C THR A 3 6.54 2.84 0.20
N THR A 4 6.93 3.82 -0.60
CA THR A 4 7.46 5.11 -0.15
C THR A 4 6.49 6.23 -0.48
N VAL A 5 6.30 7.17 0.45
CA VAL A 5 5.61 8.43 0.16
C VAL A 5 6.48 9.28 -0.75
N ILE A 6 5.93 9.67 -1.90
CA ILE A 6 6.64 10.44 -2.94
C ILE A 6 6.01 11.81 -3.22
N GLY A 7 4.86 12.11 -2.60
CA GLY A 7 4.26 13.44 -2.71
C GLY A 7 2.89 13.56 -2.02
N HIS A 8 2.30 14.74 -2.11
CA HIS A 8 1.01 15.06 -1.50
C HIS A 8 0.18 15.96 -2.41
N GLN A 9 -1.15 15.87 -2.30
CA GLN A 9 -2.09 16.91 -2.75
C GLN A 9 -2.87 17.38 -1.52
N GLN A 10 -2.36 18.40 -0.83
CA GLN A 10 -2.86 18.82 0.48
C GLN A 10 -4.33 19.24 0.45
N ASP A 11 -4.73 20.02 -0.56
CA ASP A 11 -6.11 20.47 -0.74
C ASP A 11 -7.12 19.32 -0.88
N LYS A 12 -6.64 18.13 -1.27
CA LYS A 12 -7.45 16.92 -1.45
C LYS A 12 -7.26 15.90 -0.33
N GLY A 13 -6.32 16.12 0.59
CA GLY A 13 -5.94 15.16 1.62
C GLY A 13 -5.23 13.91 1.06
N TRP A 14 -4.59 13.99 -0.12
CA TRP A 14 -3.97 12.81 -0.73
C TRP A 14 -2.51 12.68 -0.36
N ILE A 15 -2.12 11.44 -0.05
CA ILE A 15 -0.73 11.00 0.09
C ILE A 15 -0.44 10.12 -1.13
N ILE A 16 0.59 10.47 -1.89
CA ILE A 16 0.99 9.77 -3.11
C ILE A 16 2.14 8.84 -2.78
N VAL A 17 2.02 7.57 -3.16
CA VAL A 17 3.04 6.54 -2.93
C VAL A 17 3.49 5.89 -4.23
N ASP A 18 4.69 5.33 -4.25
CA ASP A 18 5.31 4.63 -5.38
C ASP A 18 4.72 3.23 -5.68
N ALA A 19 3.59 2.89 -5.07
CA ALA A 19 2.87 1.64 -5.28
C ALA A 19 1.56 1.88 -6.02
N GLY A 20 1.56 1.74 -7.34
CA GLY A 20 0.35 1.73 -8.16
C GLY A 20 -0.25 0.33 -8.36
N TRP A 21 -1.16 0.20 -9.33
CA TRP A 21 -1.78 -1.09 -9.63
C TRP A 21 -0.79 -2.10 -10.21
N MET A 22 0.36 -1.67 -10.74
CA MET A 22 1.43 -2.60 -11.10
C MET A 22 2.05 -3.27 -9.89
N ALA A 23 2.01 -2.67 -8.71
CA ALA A 23 2.51 -3.29 -7.48
C ALA A 23 1.40 -4.04 -6.73
N MET A 24 0.20 -3.49 -6.66
CA MET A 24 -0.92 -4.08 -5.88
C MET A 24 -1.79 -5.05 -6.68
N SER A 25 -1.64 -5.10 -8.01
CA SER A 25 -2.63 -5.58 -9.00
C SER A 25 -3.84 -4.65 -9.14
N ARG A 26 -4.76 -4.97 -10.07
CA ARG A 26 -6.05 -4.28 -10.21
C ARG A 26 -7.18 -4.93 -9.39
N ASP A 27 -6.89 -5.93 -8.57
CA ASP A 27 -7.90 -6.63 -7.78
C ASP A 27 -8.59 -5.68 -6.78
N ARG A 28 -9.94 -5.70 -6.81
CA ARG A 28 -10.84 -4.90 -5.96
C ARG A 28 -11.85 -5.80 -5.24
N GLY A 29 -11.44 -7.01 -4.85
CA GLY A 29 -12.32 -8.03 -4.26
C GLY A 29 -13.08 -7.58 -3.01
N THR A 30 -12.54 -6.61 -2.27
CA THR A 30 -13.17 -6.03 -1.06
C THR A 30 -14.35 -5.11 -1.38
N GLN A 31 -14.50 -4.63 -2.62
CA GLN A 31 -15.50 -3.61 -2.99
C GLN A 31 -16.95 -4.03 -2.69
N ARG A 32 -17.23 -5.33 -2.65
CA ARG A 32 -18.58 -5.89 -2.38
C ARG A 32 -18.68 -6.57 -1.01
N GLN A 33 -17.67 -6.44 -0.16
CA GLN A 33 -17.65 -7.02 1.19
C GLN A 33 -18.25 -6.03 2.20
N CYS A 34 -18.25 -6.39 3.48
CA CYS A 34 -18.72 -5.50 4.55
C CYS A 34 -17.88 -4.21 4.65
N GLU A 35 -16.63 -4.25 4.22
CA GLU A 35 -15.71 -3.12 4.22
C GLU A 35 -14.87 -3.10 2.94
N ASP A 36 -14.81 -1.94 2.29
CA ASP A 36 -14.00 -1.73 1.08
C ASP A 36 -12.66 -1.09 1.42
N PHE A 37 -11.59 -1.88 1.31
CA PHE A 37 -10.21 -1.45 1.58
C PHE A 37 -9.54 -0.72 0.41
N GLY A 38 -10.27 -0.37 -0.64
CA GLY A 38 -9.62 0.29 -1.75
C GLY A 38 -8.77 -0.71 -2.55
N TYR A 39 -7.57 -0.32 -2.91
CA TYR A 39 -6.51 -1.20 -3.41
C TYR A 39 -5.69 -1.86 -2.28
N GLY A 40 -5.96 -1.48 -1.02
CA GLY A 40 -5.33 -2.08 0.15
C GLY A 40 -5.36 -1.20 1.39
N GLN A 41 -5.30 -1.85 2.54
CA GLN A 41 -5.18 -1.20 3.85
C GLN A 41 -3.74 -0.68 4.05
N VAL A 42 -3.60 0.52 4.62
CA VAL A 42 -2.30 1.11 4.94
C VAL A 42 -1.86 0.74 6.37
N CYS A 43 -0.59 0.39 6.50
CA CYS A 43 0.08 0.11 7.75
C CYS A 43 1.37 0.95 7.84
N SER A 44 1.90 1.11 9.05
CA SER A 44 3.24 1.64 9.27
C SER A 44 4.30 0.72 8.64
N GLU A 45 5.56 1.18 8.58
CA GLU A 45 6.68 0.34 8.15
C GLU A 45 6.82 -0.96 8.97
N THR A 46 6.46 -0.92 10.27
CA THR A 46 6.46 -2.08 11.17
C THR A 46 5.24 -2.98 11.03
N GLY A 47 4.26 -2.60 10.20
CA GLY A 47 3.06 -3.40 9.94
C GLY A 47 1.89 -3.10 10.87
N GLU A 48 1.96 -2.04 11.68
CA GLU A 48 0.84 -1.62 12.52
C GLU A 48 -0.27 -1.01 11.67
N TRP A 49 -1.51 -1.39 11.97
CA TRP A 49 -2.70 -0.90 11.28
C TRP A 49 -2.88 0.61 11.49
N ILE A 50 -2.99 1.38 10.40
CA ILE A 50 -3.29 2.81 10.48
C ILE A 50 -4.78 3.01 10.22
N ASP A 51 -5.53 3.28 11.28
CA ASP A 51 -6.98 3.39 11.20
C ASP A 51 -7.43 4.48 10.21
N GLY A 52 -8.45 4.14 9.42
CA GLY A 52 -8.99 4.98 8.36
C GLY A 52 -8.08 5.23 7.14
N ALA A 53 -6.84 4.74 7.12
CA ALA A 53 -5.91 4.94 6.01
C ALA A 53 -5.98 3.79 5.00
N ARG A 54 -6.36 4.09 3.76
CA ARG A 54 -6.48 3.10 2.68
C ARG A 54 -6.05 3.67 1.34
N VAL A 55 -5.63 2.79 0.42
CA VAL A 55 -5.30 3.19 -0.95
C VAL A 55 -6.58 3.30 -1.77
N THR A 56 -7.15 4.49 -1.87
CA THR A 56 -8.44 4.71 -2.55
C THR A 56 -8.35 4.76 -4.07
N GLY A 57 -7.17 5.05 -4.63
CA GLY A 57 -6.95 5.13 -6.07
C GLY A 57 -5.57 4.62 -6.46
N ALA A 58 -5.42 4.15 -7.69
CA ALA A 58 -4.14 3.70 -8.22
C ALA A 58 -4.04 3.96 -9.72
N ASN A 59 -2.98 4.68 -10.12
CA ASN A 59 -2.46 4.66 -11.48
C ASN A 59 -1.44 3.50 -11.61
N GLN A 60 -0.71 3.41 -12.72
CA GLN A 60 0.21 2.30 -12.96
C GLN A 60 1.25 2.16 -11.85
N GLU A 61 2.01 3.22 -11.58
CA GLU A 61 3.09 3.24 -10.59
C GLU A 61 2.78 4.11 -9.36
N HIS A 62 1.59 4.72 -9.29
CA HIS A 62 1.24 5.65 -8.22
C HIS A 62 0.00 5.19 -7.48
N GLY A 63 0.09 5.07 -6.17
CA GLY A 63 -1.03 4.86 -5.25
C GLY A 63 -1.48 6.17 -4.63
N ILE A 64 -2.77 6.29 -4.37
CA ILE A 64 -3.38 7.43 -3.68
C ILE A 64 -3.95 6.93 -2.37
N ILE A 65 -3.29 7.29 -1.26
CA ILE A 65 -3.79 7.05 0.09
C ILE A 65 -4.66 8.22 0.52
N THR A 66 -5.81 7.91 1.10
CA THR A 66 -6.65 8.86 1.82
C THR A 66 -6.91 8.36 3.23
N LEU A 67 -7.24 9.29 4.13
CA LEU A 67 -7.61 9.04 5.51
C LEU A 67 -9.14 9.11 5.67
N ALA A 68 -9.67 8.57 6.77
CA ALA A 68 -11.07 8.70 7.10
C ALA A 68 -11.51 10.19 7.14
N THR A 69 -12.73 10.44 6.67
CA THR A 69 -13.33 11.77 6.63
C THR A 69 -13.29 12.43 8.01
N GLY A 70 -12.77 13.66 8.07
CA GLY A 70 -12.62 14.42 9.32
C GLY A 70 -11.23 14.39 9.95
N SER A 71 -10.28 13.64 9.38
CA SER A 71 -8.86 13.75 9.75
C SER A 71 -8.33 15.16 9.46
N GLN A 72 -8.25 16.02 10.48
CA GLN A 72 -7.54 17.31 10.43
C GLN A 72 -6.02 17.16 10.52
N ALA A 73 -5.49 15.93 10.46
CA ALA A 73 -4.07 15.69 10.53
C ALA A 73 -3.36 16.35 9.34
N ASP A 74 -2.32 17.14 9.63
CA ASP A 74 -1.36 17.56 8.62
C ASP A 74 -0.71 16.32 8.02
N ILE A 75 -1.17 15.95 6.82
CA ILE A 75 -0.72 14.75 6.12
C ILE A 75 0.77 14.83 5.75
N THR A 76 1.33 16.03 5.60
CA THR A 76 2.74 16.21 5.24
C THR A 76 3.63 15.97 6.44
N ALA A 77 3.21 16.43 7.63
CA ALA A 77 3.90 16.16 8.88
C ALA A 77 3.76 14.69 9.31
N ARG A 78 2.56 14.11 9.15
CA ARG A 78 2.29 12.71 9.55
C ARG A 78 2.90 11.69 8.59
N PHE A 79 2.94 12.00 7.30
CA PHE A 79 3.46 11.12 6.25
C PHE A 79 4.46 11.88 5.39
N PRO A 80 5.65 12.22 5.91
CA PRO A 80 6.62 13.00 5.15
C PRO A 80 7.09 12.23 3.91
N ILE A 81 7.47 12.95 2.86
CA ILE A 81 8.11 12.35 1.67
C ILE A 81 9.34 11.55 2.11
N GLY A 82 9.48 10.33 1.59
CA GLY A 82 10.52 9.38 1.98
C GLY A 82 10.12 8.44 3.11
N SER A 83 9.01 8.70 3.82
CA SER A 83 8.49 7.74 4.80
C SER A 83 8.02 6.45 4.13
N ARG A 84 8.26 5.33 4.80
CA ARG A 84 7.88 4.01 4.32
C ARG A 84 6.61 3.54 4.99
N LEU A 85 5.76 2.89 4.20
CA LEU A 85 4.50 2.32 4.61
C LEU A 85 4.39 0.90 4.08
N ARG A 86 3.51 0.11 4.69
CA ARG A 86 3.13 -1.20 4.19
C ARG A 86 1.68 -1.19 3.72
N ILE A 87 1.39 -1.83 2.59
CA ILE A 87 0.03 -2.02 2.09
C ILE A 87 -0.35 -3.49 2.18
N LEU A 88 -1.43 -3.80 2.89
CA LEU A 88 -2.02 -5.14 2.90
C LEU A 88 -2.90 -5.32 1.65
N PRO A 89 -2.68 -6.38 0.85
CA PRO A 89 -3.37 -6.55 -0.41
C PRO A 89 -4.79 -7.06 -0.24
N ASN A 90 -5.68 -6.70 -1.17
CA ASN A 90 -7.01 -7.31 -1.29
C ASN A 90 -6.94 -8.81 -1.55
N HIS A 91 -6.00 -9.22 -2.41
CA HIS A 91 -5.88 -10.59 -2.87
C HIS A 91 -4.40 -10.96 -3.03
N ALA A 92 -3.89 -11.77 -2.09
CA ALA A 92 -2.49 -12.15 -2.03
C ALA A 92 -1.96 -12.77 -3.34
N CYS A 93 -2.74 -13.61 -4.03
CA CYS A 93 -2.33 -14.25 -5.28
C CYS A 93 -2.13 -13.21 -6.41
N ALA A 94 -3.09 -12.30 -6.58
CA ALA A 94 -3.06 -11.28 -7.62
C ALA A 94 -1.90 -10.28 -7.41
N THR A 95 -1.71 -9.82 -6.17
CA THR A 95 -0.59 -8.94 -5.81
C THR A 95 0.74 -9.66 -5.93
N GLY A 96 0.85 -10.90 -5.43
CA GLY A 96 2.11 -11.65 -5.51
C GLY A 96 2.59 -11.79 -6.94
N ALA A 97 1.69 -12.07 -7.89
CA ALA A 97 2.03 -12.22 -9.31
C ALA A 97 2.64 -10.97 -9.96
N GLN A 98 2.63 -9.82 -9.30
CA GLN A 98 3.23 -8.59 -9.80
C GLN A 98 4.76 -8.47 -9.54
N PHE A 99 5.29 -9.26 -8.61
CA PHE A 99 6.71 -9.15 -8.20
C PHE A 99 7.49 -10.38 -8.66
N PRO A 100 8.70 -10.27 -9.21
CA PRO A 100 9.50 -11.41 -9.66
C PRO A 100 10.04 -12.29 -8.51
N ASP A 101 10.09 -11.74 -7.30
CA ASP A 101 10.53 -12.40 -6.08
C ASP A 101 9.85 -11.76 -4.86
N TYR A 102 10.07 -12.36 -3.69
CA TYR A 102 9.62 -11.84 -2.42
C TYR A 102 10.80 -11.58 -1.51
N HIS A 103 10.71 -10.51 -0.73
CA HIS A 103 11.60 -10.24 0.39
C HIS A 103 10.99 -10.82 1.68
N ALA A 104 11.41 -12.02 2.06
CA ALA A 104 10.98 -12.68 3.29
C ALA A 104 11.76 -12.11 4.49
N CYS A 105 11.06 -11.47 5.43
CA CYS A 105 11.61 -11.09 6.74
C CYS A 105 11.55 -12.28 7.70
N ASP A 106 12.66 -12.62 8.35
CA ASP A 106 12.63 -13.50 9.53
C ASP A 106 12.34 -12.73 10.83
N ALA A 107 12.32 -13.43 11.95
CA ALA A 107 11.99 -12.87 13.26
C ALA A 107 13.06 -11.86 13.76
N GLU A 108 14.30 -12.01 13.28
CA GLU A 108 15.43 -11.14 13.58
C GLU A 108 15.51 -9.92 12.64
N GLY A 109 14.64 -9.87 11.63
CA GLY A 109 14.52 -8.78 10.65
C GLY A 109 15.47 -8.93 9.46
N ALA A 110 16.18 -10.04 9.31
CA ALA A 110 16.97 -10.29 8.11
C ALA A 110 16.06 -10.58 6.91
N ILE A 111 16.50 -10.13 5.75
CA ILE A 111 15.75 -10.23 4.49
C ILE A 111 16.35 -11.33 3.63
N HIS A 112 15.51 -12.27 3.21
CA HIS A 112 15.85 -13.36 2.30
C HIS A 112 15.04 -13.22 1.02
N THR A 113 15.68 -13.31 -0.14
CA THR A 113 14.99 -13.29 -1.43
C THR A 113 14.45 -14.68 -1.75
N TRP A 114 13.13 -14.80 -1.92
CA TRP A 114 12.45 -16.01 -2.38
C TRP A 114 11.98 -15.82 -3.82
N SER A 115 12.49 -16.64 -4.73
CA SER A 115 12.01 -16.64 -6.11
C SER A 115 10.57 -17.14 -6.19
N ARG A 116 9.90 -16.77 -7.28
CA ARG A 116 8.59 -17.31 -7.65
C ARG A 116 8.61 -17.83 -9.08
N LEU A 117 7.57 -18.59 -9.43
CA LEU A 117 7.27 -18.88 -10.82
C LEU A 117 6.52 -17.71 -11.49
N HIS A 118 6.92 -17.37 -12.71
CA HIS A 118 6.23 -16.44 -13.62
C HIS A 118 5.98 -17.11 -14.96
N GLY A 119 4.81 -16.87 -15.55
CA GLY A 119 4.41 -17.49 -16.81
C GLY A 119 3.56 -18.75 -16.61
N TRP A 120 3.77 -19.73 -17.49
CA TRP A 120 3.06 -21.01 -17.54
C TRP A 120 4.06 -22.17 -17.58
#